data_AF-A0A439V7X2-F1
#
_entry.id   AF-A0A439V7X2-F1
#
_cell.length_a   1.000
_cell.length_b   1.000
_cell.length_c   1.000
_cell.angle_alpha   90.00
_cell.angle_beta   90.00
_cell.angle_gamma   90.00
#
_symmetry.space_group_name_H-M   'P 1'
#
loop_
_entity.id
_entity.type
_entity.pdbx_description
1 polymer ?
#
loop_
_entity_poly.entity_id
_entity_poly.type
_entity_poly.pdbx_seq_one_letter_code
_entity_poly.pdbx_strand_id
1 'polypeptide(L)'
;MTDDPELNQAEVQQYLQQSTDQDVAARNTLSPNTAILLGILFIAVVFRFHNISLPLVDAFSWRETSTAMMADNFQQRSWNIFFPEISWTGPGPSYQGREFQIVSYLTALLYQLFGWHDWFGRMVAAFFGLLTVFSLHRLTALCWGETHAHAAALAYALMPAAIMIDSSFLPDPAMLALVTLGVWLFAEYWAGGSGWLLPVATLSFSLGVLAKPPGLAAGAVIFYLMVCWILENKRKQATVVFLSGLLSLAIIGAYFSWAIYLGRSYPPFHVAGSGYIWDSGFWTFFRNSFYFKSVWNTSVWWFYGYPFMVLIAVGFWMPPRPVEDPKQRTLSAIPYVWLAAAMVVYLAAAREITSNPWNYHIFHVPFAMFCGRGALLLATFGSGAVLSPAVVLRAVCLAAVTLVWSTFPLVATMKAPSAMDGKLLGEELARLARPGDLVIAIAPEVGDPVPVYYSRARGWVFPPGGGDVEWSKFVADDATAVAQLEDLRAQGADLFGVAKNAADKKDRLFMEHHKGVVEYLDKTATKLVDSDRLLIYRLGLP
;
A
#
# COMPACT_ATOMS: atom_id res chain seq x y z
N MET A 1 6.32 -40.19 -70.37
CA MET A 1 6.51 -39.80 -68.97
C MET A 1 5.36 -38.87 -68.64
N THR A 2 4.38 -39.42 -67.94
CA THR A 2 3.11 -38.82 -67.58
C THR A 2 3.32 -37.99 -66.31
N ASP A 3 3.13 -36.67 -66.41
CA ASP A 3 3.01 -35.79 -65.25
C ASP A 3 1.72 -36.14 -64.51
N ASP A 4 1.84 -36.74 -63.34
CA ASP A 4 0.72 -37.14 -62.50
C ASP A 4 0.35 -35.98 -61.54
N PRO A 5 -0.75 -35.26 -61.77
CA PRO A 5 -1.13 -34.08 -60.98
C PRO A 5 -1.52 -34.40 -59.53
N GLU A 6 -1.81 -35.67 -59.19
CA GLU A 6 -2.15 -36.06 -57.81
C GLU A 6 -0.92 -36.09 -56.88
N LEU A 7 0.26 -36.46 -57.39
CA LEU A 7 1.51 -36.46 -56.61
C LEU A 7 1.91 -35.05 -56.18
N ASN A 8 1.69 -34.07 -57.05
CA ASN A 8 2.05 -32.67 -56.80
C ASN A 8 1.11 -32.01 -55.76
N GLN A 9 -0.16 -32.44 -55.67
CA GLN A 9 -1.09 -31.97 -54.63
C GLN A 9 -0.77 -32.55 -53.25
N ALA A 10 -0.34 -33.80 -53.17
CA ALA A 10 0.02 -34.43 -51.90
C ALA A 10 1.29 -33.81 -51.29
N GLU A 11 2.30 -33.49 -52.11
CA GLU A 11 3.52 -32.81 -51.67
C GLU A 11 3.25 -31.38 -51.21
N VAL A 12 2.37 -30.65 -51.91
CA VAL A 12 1.94 -29.29 -51.51
C VAL A 12 1.13 -29.33 -50.21
N GLN A 13 0.26 -30.32 -50.01
CA GLN A 13 -0.46 -30.49 -48.74
C GLN A 13 0.48 -30.84 -47.59
N GLN A 14 1.46 -31.73 -47.79
CA GLN A 14 2.46 -32.06 -46.78
C GLN A 14 3.32 -30.85 -46.41
N TYR A 15 3.69 -30.02 -47.39
CA TYR A 15 4.46 -28.79 -47.15
C TYR A 15 3.64 -27.75 -46.38
N LEU A 16 2.36 -27.58 -46.74
CA LEU A 16 1.44 -26.70 -46.02
C LEU A 16 1.22 -27.18 -44.60
N GLN A 17 1.04 -28.48 -44.40
CA GLN A 17 0.81 -29.10 -43.09
C GLN A 17 2.07 -29.02 -42.21
N GLN A 18 3.26 -29.26 -42.75
CA GLN A 18 4.52 -29.02 -42.04
C GLN A 18 4.73 -27.55 -41.66
N SER A 19 4.40 -26.60 -42.55
CA SER A 19 4.50 -25.17 -42.21
C SER A 19 3.49 -24.77 -41.12
N THR A 20 2.29 -25.36 -41.16
CA THR A 20 1.24 -25.12 -40.16
C THR A 20 1.65 -25.71 -38.81
N ASP A 21 2.22 -26.91 -38.78
CA ASP A 21 2.73 -27.55 -37.57
C ASP A 21 3.95 -26.82 -36.99
N GLN A 22 4.82 -26.24 -37.83
CA GLN A 22 5.91 -25.38 -37.39
C GLN A 22 5.42 -24.05 -36.81
N ASP A 23 4.40 -23.42 -37.42
CA ASP A 23 3.78 -22.21 -36.90
C ASP A 23 2.99 -22.45 -35.60
N VAL A 24 2.37 -23.62 -35.46
CA VAL A 24 1.70 -24.05 -34.21
C VAL A 24 2.71 -24.39 -33.12
N ALA A 25 3.83 -25.04 -33.45
CA ALA A 25 4.91 -25.31 -32.51
C ALA A 25 5.64 -24.04 -32.06
N ALA A 26 5.86 -23.07 -32.96
CA ALA A 26 6.43 -21.76 -32.62
C ALA A 26 5.51 -20.93 -31.69
N ARG A 27 4.19 -21.05 -31.87
CA ARG A 27 3.19 -20.43 -30.97
C ARG A 27 3.14 -21.07 -29.57
N ASN A 28 3.64 -22.29 -29.40
CA ASN A 28 3.66 -23.00 -28.13
C ASN A 28 4.91 -22.71 -27.26
N THR A 29 5.88 -21.93 -27.75
CA THR A 29 7.05 -21.55 -26.96
C THR A 29 6.89 -20.15 -26.37
N LEU A 30 6.99 -20.05 -25.04
CA LEU A 30 6.97 -18.78 -24.32
C LEU A 30 8.10 -17.87 -24.80
N SER A 31 7.79 -16.63 -25.19
CA SER A 31 8.82 -15.66 -25.57
C SER A 31 9.80 -15.45 -24.41
N PRO A 32 11.10 -15.23 -24.66
CA PRO A 32 12.09 -15.03 -23.60
C PRO A 32 11.73 -13.88 -22.65
N ASN A 33 11.19 -12.77 -23.18
CA ASN A 33 10.75 -11.64 -22.37
C ASN A 33 9.57 -12.01 -21.46
N THR A 34 8.62 -12.80 -21.95
CA THR A 34 7.51 -13.30 -21.15
C THR A 34 8.01 -14.24 -20.05
N ALA A 35 8.93 -15.15 -20.36
CA ALA A 35 9.53 -16.04 -19.37
C ALA A 35 10.26 -15.26 -18.26
N ILE A 36 11.02 -14.21 -18.60
CA ILE A 36 11.70 -13.35 -17.62
C ILE A 36 10.67 -12.62 -16.74
N LEU A 37 9.62 -12.04 -17.33
CA LEU A 37 8.56 -11.38 -16.57
C LEU A 37 7.85 -12.35 -15.61
N LEU A 38 7.53 -13.56 -16.06
CA LEU A 38 6.95 -14.60 -15.20
C LEU A 38 7.90 -14.98 -14.05
N GLY A 39 9.21 -15.08 -14.31
CA GLY A 39 10.21 -15.27 -13.27
C GLY A 39 10.25 -14.13 -12.25
N ILE A 40 10.15 -12.89 -12.70
CA ILE A 40 10.10 -11.70 -11.82
C ILE A 40 8.80 -11.69 -10.99
N LEU A 41 7.66 -12.03 -11.61
CA LEU A 41 6.39 -12.17 -10.89
C LEU A 41 6.45 -13.28 -9.85
N PHE A 42 7.11 -14.41 -10.16
CA PHE A 42 7.34 -15.46 -9.18
C PHE A 42 8.21 -14.98 -8.01
N ILE A 43 9.29 -14.23 -8.26
CA ILE A 43 10.09 -13.59 -7.20
C ILE A 43 9.20 -12.66 -6.37
N ALA A 44 8.38 -11.83 -7.01
CA ALA A 44 7.47 -10.92 -6.31
C ALA A 44 6.47 -11.67 -5.42
N VAL A 45 5.94 -12.83 -5.86
CA VAL A 45 5.10 -13.73 -5.07
C VAL A 45 5.87 -14.22 -3.84
N VAL A 46 7.08 -14.76 -4.03
CA VAL A 46 7.89 -15.29 -2.92
C VAL A 46 8.08 -14.25 -1.83
N PHE A 47 8.46 -13.02 -2.17
CA PHE A 47 8.69 -11.97 -1.16
C PHE A 47 7.40 -11.43 -0.52
N ARG A 48 6.30 -11.29 -1.28
CA ARG A 48 5.04 -10.74 -0.75
C ARG A 48 4.25 -11.74 0.09
N PHE A 49 4.35 -13.03 -0.24
CA PHE A 49 3.65 -14.09 0.48
C PHE A 49 4.48 -14.74 1.58
N HIS A 50 5.77 -14.39 1.70
CA HIS A 50 6.59 -14.83 2.82
C HIS A 50 6.01 -14.32 4.15
N ASN A 51 5.71 -15.24 5.07
CA ASN A 51 5.05 -14.94 6.35
C ASN A 51 3.76 -14.12 6.21
N ILE A 52 2.99 -14.33 5.14
CA ILE A 52 1.70 -13.62 4.94
C ILE A 52 0.74 -13.85 6.12
N SER A 53 0.82 -15.01 6.77
CA SER A 53 0.05 -15.41 7.94
C SER A 53 0.60 -14.88 9.27
N LEU A 54 1.66 -14.07 9.25
CA LEU A 54 2.05 -13.31 10.43
C LEU A 54 0.82 -12.46 10.85
N PRO A 55 0.44 -12.44 12.14
CA PRO A 55 -0.66 -11.60 12.58
C PRO A 55 -0.40 -10.11 12.31
N LEU A 56 -1.45 -9.29 12.43
CA LEU A 56 -1.41 -7.84 12.15
C LEU A 56 -0.71 -7.06 13.27
N VAL A 57 0.52 -7.48 13.62
CA VAL A 57 1.28 -7.03 14.79
C VAL A 57 2.64 -6.44 14.44
N ASP A 58 2.89 -6.19 13.16
CA ASP A 58 4.14 -5.63 12.67
C ASP A 58 4.15 -4.08 12.71
N ALA A 59 5.14 -3.45 12.06
CA ALA A 59 5.30 -2.01 12.06
C ALA A 59 4.08 -1.20 11.57
N PHE A 60 3.14 -1.82 10.85
CA PHE A 60 1.91 -1.17 10.38
C PHE A 60 0.65 -1.67 11.09
N SER A 61 0.79 -2.44 12.17
CA SER A 61 -0.26 -2.98 13.04
C SER A 61 -1.48 -2.06 13.23
N TRP A 62 -1.27 -0.81 13.68
CA TRP A 62 -2.36 0.15 13.86
C TRP A 62 -3.20 0.34 12.59
N ARG A 63 -2.52 0.58 11.46
CA ARG A 63 -3.18 0.87 10.18
C ARG A 63 -3.80 -0.38 9.57
N GLU A 64 -3.13 -1.51 9.70
CA GLU A 64 -3.60 -2.81 9.23
C GLU A 64 -4.88 -3.22 9.96
N THR A 65 -4.88 -3.20 11.30
CA THR A 65 -6.04 -3.58 12.09
C THR A 65 -7.19 -2.59 11.94
N SER A 66 -6.92 -1.28 11.82
CA SER A 66 -7.97 -0.31 11.48
C SER A 66 -8.64 -0.59 10.14
N THR A 67 -7.90 -1.08 9.15
CA THR A 67 -8.44 -1.45 7.82
C THR A 67 -9.16 -2.80 7.90
N ALA A 68 -8.61 -3.76 8.65
CA ALA A 68 -9.20 -5.06 8.88
C ALA A 68 -10.56 -5.00 9.61
N MET A 69 -10.72 -4.07 10.56
CA MET A 69 -12.00 -3.84 11.23
C MET A 69 -13.11 -3.41 10.26
N MET A 70 -12.78 -2.72 9.17
CA MET A 70 -13.78 -2.37 8.15
C MET A 70 -14.24 -3.60 7.38
N ALA A 71 -13.31 -4.51 7.08
CA ALA A 71 -13.65 -5.79 6.47
C ALA A 71 -14.56 -6.62 7.40
N ASP A 72 -14.24 -6.68 8.70
CA ASP A 72 -15.10 -7.34 9.69
C ASP A 72 -16.50 -6.71 9.74
N ASN A 73 -16.59 -5.39 9.80
CA ASN A 73 -17.88 -4.70 9.90
C ASN A 73 -18.71 -4.78 8.61
N PHE A 74 -18.09 -4.90 7.43
CA PHE A 74 -18.84 -5.18 6.20
C PHE A 74 -19.55 -6.53 6.26
N GLN A 75 -18.87 -7.55 6.76
CA GLN A 75 -19.45 -8.88 6.92
C GLN A 75 -20.46 -8.95 8.08
N GLN A 76 -20.14 -8.36 9.22
CA GLN A 76 -20.87 -8.53 10.47
C GLN A 76 -22.02 -7.55 10.67
N ARG A 77 -21.99 -6.37 10.04
CA ARG A 77 -22.97 -5.29 10.28
C ARG A 77 -23.68 -4.85 9.03
N SER A 78 -22.93 -4.41 8.01
CA SER A 78 -23.54 -3.80 6.82
C SER A 78 -22.64 -3.92 5.61
N TRP A 79 -23.15 -4.49 4.52
CA TRP A 79 -22.46 -4.55 3.23
C TRP A 79 -22.45 -3.21 2.46
N ASN A 80 -22.90 -2.12 3.07
CA ASN A 80 -22.89 -0.82 2.41
C ASN A 80 -21.49 -0.20 2.39
N ILE A 81 -20.79 -0.32 1.25
CA ILE A 81 -19.41 0.19 1.07
C ILE A 81 -19.25 1.69 1.33
N PHE A 82 -20.33 2.47 1.27
CA PHE A 82 -20.32 3.92 1.53
C PHE A 82 -20.29 4.26 3.02
N PHE A 83 -20.45 3.29 3.92
CA PHE A 83 -20.48 3.48 5.37
C PHE A 83 -19.46 2.58 6.08
N PRO A 84 -18.15 2.79 5.85
CA PRO A 84 -17.12 1.95 6.46
C PRO A 84 -17.01 2.21 7.97
N GLU A 85 -17.06 1.14 8.77
CA GLU A 85 -17.02 1.21 10.23
C GLU A 85 -15.75 0.61 10.85
N ILE A 86 -15.26 1.23 11.91
CA ILE A 86 -14.27 0.66 12.84
C ILE A 86 -14.93 0.15 14.11
N SER A 87 -14.17 -0.57 14.95
CA SER A 87 -14.68 -1.17 16.20
C SER A 87 -13.98 -0.65 17.47
N TRP A 88 -13.05 0.31 17.35
CA TRP A 88 -12.22 0.82 18.47
C TRP A 88 -12.69 2.16 19.09
N THR A 89 -13.91 2.61 18.77
CA THR A 89 -14.52 3.84 19.33
C THR A 89 -15.89 3.59 19.97
N GLY A 90 -16.11 2.39 20.52
CA GLY A 90 -17.31 2.03 21.27
C GLY A 90 -18.40 1.28 20.47
N PRO A 91 -19.66 1.26 20.98
CA PRO A 91 -20.74 0.42 20.44
C PRO A 91 -21.23 0.85 19.05
N GLY A 92 -21.06 2.12 18.70
CA GLY A 92 -21.30 2.65 17.35
C GLY A 92 -22.62 3.45 17.18
N PRO A 93 -22.92 3.91 15.96
CA PRO A 93 -22.12 3.73 14.73
C PRO A 93 -20.74 4.39 14.82
N SER A 94 -19.75 3.85 14.12
CA SER A 94 -18.36 4.35 14.13
C SER A 94 -17.83 4.51 12.70
N TYR A 95 -18.49 5.37 11.94
CA TYR A 95 -18.20 5.58 10.52
C TYR A 95 -16.95 6.44 10.33
N GLN A 96 -16.08 6.02 9.41
CA GLN A 96 -14.85 6.74 9.12
C GLN A 96 -14.93 7.49 7.79
N GLY A 97 -14.69 8.80 7.81
CA GLY A 97 -14.50 9.58 6.60
C GLY A 97 -13.12 9.33 6.00
N ARG A 98 -12.98 8.36 5.11
CA ARG A 98 -11.66 7.94 4.57
C ARG A 98 -11.76 7.44 3.12
N GLU A 99 -10.66 6.91 2.60
CA GLU A 99 -10.57 6.35 1.25
C GLU A 99 -11.60 5.25 0.93
N PHE A 100 -11.82 4.97 -0.37
CA PHE A 100 -12.75 3.94 -0.83
C PHE A 100 -12.24 2.54 -0.50
N GLN A 101 -13.10 1.73 0.12
CA GLN A 101 -12.69 0.50 0.80
C GLN A 101 -12.53 -0.72 -0.12
N ILE A 102 -11.76 -0.61 -1.21
CA ILE A 102 -11.56 -1.72 -2.16
C ILE A 102 -10.97 -2.96 -1.46
N VAL A 103 -9.85 -2.79 -0.75
CA VAL A 103 -9.14 -3.91 -0.10
C VAL A 103 -9.99 -4.53 1.00
N SER A 104 -10.59 -3.71 1.86
CA SER A 104 -11.43 -4.17 2.96
C SER A 104 -12.69 -4.89 2.48
N TYR A 105 -13.33 -4.39 1.41
CA TYR A 105 -14.55 -4.99 0.86
C TYR A 105 -14.26 -6.34 0.18
N LEU A 106 -13.19 -6.43 -0.62
CA LEU A 106 -12.75 -7.72 -1.18
C LEU A 106 -12.39 -8.73 -0.08
N THR A 107 -11.77 -8.26 1.00
CA THR A 107 -11.46 -9.10 2.15
C THR A 107 -12.71 -9.60 2.87
N ALA A 108 -13.72 -8.74 3.04
CA ALA A 108 -15.01 -9.14 3.62
C ALA A 108 -15.70 -10.24 2.78
N LEU A 109 -15.62 -10.16 1.45
CA LEU A 109 -16.11 -11.23 0.57
C LEU A 109 -15.36 -12.56 0.82
N LEU A 110 -14.05 -12.51 1.02
CA LEU A 110 -13.27 -13.70 1.39
C LEU A 110 -13.69 -14.26 2.75
N TYR A 111 -13.94 -13.39 3.75
CA TYR A 111 -14.48 -13.83 5.05
C TYR A 111 -15.83 -14.54 4.90
N GLN A 112 -16.70 -14.04 4.02
CA GLN A 112 -18.01 -14.64 3.76
C GLN A 112 -17.92 -16.02 3.09
N LEU A 113 -16.90 -16.25 2.26
CA LEU A 113 -16.73 -17.49 1.49
C LEU A 113 -15.93 -18.56 2.25
N PHE A 114 -14.90 -18.16 2.99
CA PHE A 114 -13.92 -19.08 3.57
C PHE A 114 -13.82 -19.01 5.09
N GLY A 115 -14.59 -18.13 5.73
CA GLY A 115 -14.47 -17.85 7.16
C GLY A 115 -13.39 -16.80 7.44
N TRP A 116 -13.32 -16.38 8.70
CA TRP A 116 -12.42 -15.31 9.12
C TRP A 116 -10.97 -15.78 9.21
N HIS A 117 -10.08 -15.04 8.57
CA HIS A 117 -8.62 -15.21 8.64
C HIS A 117 -7.96 -13.84 8.56
N ASP A 118 -7.23 -13.43 9.60
CA ASP A 118 -6.62 -12.10 9.70
C ASP A 118 -5.67 -11.74 8.55
N TRP A 119 -5.06 -12.73 7.90
CA TRP A 119 -4.13 -12.56 6.79
C TRP A 119 -4.76 -12.35 5.41
N PHE A 120 -6.07 -12.53 5.24
CA PHE A 120 -6.70 -12.39 3.90
C PHE A 120 -6.52 -10.99 3.31
N GLY A 121 -6.58 -9.93 4.11
CA GLY A 121 -6.35 -8.58 3.61
C GLY A 121 -4.92 -8.34 3.13
N ARG A 122 -3.93 -8.99 3.75
CA ARG A 122 -2.55 -9.00 3.26
C ARG A 122 -2.44 -9.73 1.92
N MET A 123 -3.15 -10.84 1.75
CA MET A 123 -3.20 -11.55 0.48
C MET A 123 -3.82 -10.68 -0.63
N VAL A 124 -4.92 -9.98 -0.36
CA VAL A 124 -5.54 -9.06 -1.33
C VAL A 124 -4.56 -7.95 -1.72
N ALA A 125 -3.90 -7.33 -0.73
CA ALA A 125 -2.86 -6.33 -0.96
C ALA A 125 -1.71 -6.89 -1.81
N ALA A 126 -1.25 -8.12 -1.55
CA ALA A 126 -0.17 -8.76 -2.28
C ALA A 126 -0.51 -8.98 -3.75
N PHE A 127 -1.75 -9.36 -4.07
CA PHE A 127 -2.22 -9.47 -5.46
C PHE A 127 -2.19 -8.13 -6.19
N PHE A 128 -2.56 -7.03 -5.54
CA PHE A 128 -2.36 -5.70 -6.12
C PHE A 128 -0.87 -5.38 -6.31
N GLY A 129 -0.01 -5.76 -5.37
CA GLY A 129 1.45 -5.66 -5.55
C GLY A 129 1.97 -6.38 -6.80
N LEU A 130 1.44 -7.56 -7.12
CA LEU A 130 1.77 -8.28 -8.37
C LEU A 130 1.27 -7.53 -9.62
N LEU A 131 0.09 -6.94 -9.54
CA LEU A 131 -0.44 -6.08 -10.61
C LEU A 131 0.44 -4.83 -10.81
N THR A 132 1.00 -4.25 -9.75
CA THR A 132 1.99 -3.18 -9.86
C THR A 132 3.24 -3.67 -10.59
N VAL A 133 3.81 -4.82 -10.24
CA VAL A 133 4.99 -5.40 -10.93
C VAL A 133 4.72 -5.55 -12.44
N PHE A 134 3.56 -6.11 -12.79
CA PHE A 134 3.16 -6.31 -14.19
C PHE A 134 2.98 -4.97 -14.93
N SER A 135 2.17 -4.07 -14.39
CA SER A 135 1.87 -2.79 -15.06
C SER A 135 3.08 -1.86 -15.14
N LEU A 136 3.94 -1.86 -14.11
CA LEU A 136 5.23 -1.18 -14.11
C LEU A 136 6.15 -1.71 -15.21
N HIS A 137 6.23 -3.04 -15.36
CA HIS A 137 7.00 -3.68 -16.42
C HIS A 137 6.51 -3.16 -17.79
N ARG A 138 5.21 -3.28 -18.06
CA ARG A 138 4.64 -2.89 -19.36
C ARG A 138 4.80 -1.38 -19.63
N LEU A 139 4.61 -0.53 -18.62
CA LEU A 139 4.86 0.90 -18.72
C LEU A 139 6.33 1.18 -19.05
N THR A 140 7.25 0.52 -18.36
CA THR A 140 8.69 0.71 -18.59
C THR A 140 9.12 0.19 -19.95
N ALA A 141 8.55 -0.91 -20.42
CA ALA A 141 8.80 -1.44 -21.76
C ALA A 141 8.41 -0.43 -22.84
N LEU A 142 7.27 0.23 -22.65
CA LEU A 142 6.81 1.30 -23.53
C LEU A 142 7.72 2.55 -23.47
N CYS A 143 8.21 2.91 -22.28
CA CYS A 143 9.04 4.10 -22.08
C CYS A 143 10.49 3.91 -22.57
N TRP A 144 11.12 2.79 -22.18
CA TRP A 144 12.57 2.58 -22.26
C TRP A 144 12.98 1.22 -22.82
N GLY A 145 12.04 0.35 -23.18
CA GLY A 145 12.30 -0.97 -23.76
C GLY A 145 12.31 -2.13 -22.75
N GLU A 146 12.25 -3.35 -23.27
CA GLU A 146 12.06 -4.59 -22.49
C GLU A 146 13.19 -4.84 -21.47
N THR A 147 14.45 -4.55 -21.81
CA THR A 147 15.58 -4.74 -20.87
C THR A 147 15.43 -3.87 -19.61
N HIS A 148 15.04 -2.61 -19.78
CA HIS A 148 14.78 -1.69 -18.67
C HIS A 148 13.54 -2.12 -17.89
N ALA A 149 12.54 -2.66 -18.58
CA ALA A 149 11.32 -3.18 -17.96
C ALA A 149 11.62 -4.35 -17.01
N HIS A 150 12.43 -5.32 -17.44
CA HIS A 150 12.86 -6.43 -16.60
C HIS A 150 13.61 -5.93 -15.36
N ALA A 151 14.54 -4.99 -15.55
CA ALA A 151 15.33 -4.44 -14.44
C ALA A 151 14.46 -3.62 -13.46
N ALA A 152 13.51 -2.82 -13.95
CA ALA A 152 12.62 -2.02 -13.13
C ALA A 152 11.63 -2.89 -12.33
N ALA A 153 11.04 -3.89 -12.99
CA ALA A 153 10.13 -4.82 -12.35
C ALA A 153 10.84 -5.67 -11.28
N LEU A 154 12.06 -6.14 -11.55
CA LEU A 154 12.88 -6.83 -10.55
C LEU A 154 13.27 -5.91 -9.39
N ALA A 155 13.65 -4.66 -9.67
CA ALA A 155 13.94 -3.69 -8.63
C ALA A 155 12.74 -3.46 -7.70
N TYR A 156 11.52 -3.29 -8.25
CA TYR A 156 10.30 -3.18 -7.45
C TYR A 156 9.98 -4.48 -6.68
N ALA A 157 10.17 -5.63 -7.30
CA ALA A 157 9.92 -6.93 -6.68
C ALA A 157 10.77 -7.16 -5.43
N LEU A 158 12.01 -6.65 -5.41
CA LEU A 158 12.99 -6.79 -4.34
C LEU A 158 13.06 -5.59 -3.37
N MET A 159 12.39 -4.47 -3.68
CA MET A 159 12.48 -3.24 -2.90
C MET A 159 11.83 -3.41 -1.51
N PRO A 160 12.56 -3.17 -0.39
CA PRO A 160 12.06 -3.45 0.95
C PRO A 160 10.73 -2.76 1.26
N ALA A 161 10.60 -1.47 0.94
CA ALA A 161 9.35 -0.72 1.13
C ALA A 161 8.18 -1.27 0.33
N ALA A 162 8.41 -1.68 -0.93
CA ALA A 162 7.37 -2.26 -1.78
C ALA A 162 6.92 -3.61 -1.22
N ILE A 163 7.86 -4.47 -0.78
CA ILE A 163 7.55 -5.75 -0.15
C ILE A 163 6.71 -5.54 1.12
N MET A 164 7.13 -4.63 2.01
CA MET A 164 6.42 -4.36 3.26
C MET A 164 5.00 -3.86 2.98
N ILE A 165 4.85 -2.81 2.17
CA ILE A 165 3.55 -2.19 1.91
C ILE A 165 2.62 -3.14 1.14
N ASP A 166 3.15 -3.85 0.13
CA ASP A 166 2.37 -4.81 -0.68
C ASP A 166 1.96 -6.06 0.12
N SER A 167 2.62 -6.36 1.24
CA SER A 167 2.29 -7.52 2.11
C SER A 167 1.59 -7.12 3.41
N SER A 168 1.13 -5.88 3.50
CA SER A 168 0.42 -5.32 4.66
C SER A 168 -1.03 -5.04 4.29
N PHE A 169 -1.95 -5.20 5.24
CA PHE A 169 -3.39 -4.96 5.04
C PHE A 169 -3.70 -3.45 4.91
N LEU A 170 -3.27 -2.87 3.79
CA LEU A 170 -3.33 -1.44 3.49
C LEU A 170 -4.08 -1.20 2.18
N PRO A 171 -4.67 0.00 1.99
CA PRO A 171 -5.23 0.40 0.70
C PRO A 171 -4.15 0.83 -0.32
N ASP A 172 -2.94 1.14 0.12
CA ASP A 172 -1.84 1.67 -0.70
C ASP A 172 -1.44 0.76 -1.88
N PRO A 173 -1.36 -0.58 -1.73
CA PRO A 173 -1.07 -1.46 -2.86
C PRO A 173 -2.14 -1.37 -3.96
N ALA A 174 -3.42 -1.31 -3.57
CA ALA A 174 -4.52 -1.14 -4.53
C ALA A 174 -4.43 0.21 -5.26
N MET A 175 -4.10 1.28 -4.54
CA MET A 175 -3.84 2.58 -5.16
C MET A 175 -2.75 2.47 -6.23
N LEU A 176 -1.55 2.03 -5.85
CA LEU A 176 -0.40 2.05 -6.77
C LEU A 176 -0.63 1.14 -7.97
N ALA A 177 -1.18 -0.05 -7.75
CA ALA A 177 -1.48 -1.00 -8.82
C ALA A 177 -2.45 -0.42 -9.86
N LEU A 178 -3.54 0.18 -9.39
CA LEU A 178 -4.61 0.68 -10.25
C LEU A 178 -4.23 1.98 -10.95
N VAL A 179 -3.50 2.90 -10.31
CA VAL A 179 -2.99 4.09 -11.01
C VAL A 179 -1.88 3.75 -12.00
N THR A 180 -1.00 2.79 -11.69
CA THR A 180 0.05 2.33 -12.62
C THR A 180 -0.54 1.63 -13.83
N LEU A 181 -1.53 0.75 -13.62
CA LEU A 181 -2.32 0.14 -14.68
C LEU A 181 -3.02 1.20 -15.53
N GLY A 182 -3.69 2.18 -14.90
CA GLY A 182 -4.35 3.27 -15.60
C GLY A 182 -3.40 4.10 -16.46
N VAL A 183 -2.24 4.48 -15.92
CA VAL A 183 -1.20 5.23 -16.66
C VAL A 183 -0.62 4.39 -17.80
N TRP A 184 -0.34 3.11 -17.60
CA TRP A 184 0.15 2.23 -18.65
C TRP A 184 -0.85 2.10 -19.80
N LEU A 185 -2.11 1.74 -19.51
CA LEU A 185 -3.15 1.59 -20.52
C LEU A 185 -3.39 2.90 -21.27
N PHE A 186 -3.35 4.04 -20.57
CA PHE A 186 -3.43 5.35 -21.19
C PHE A 186 -2.23 5.67 -22.08
N ALA A 187 -1.01 5.37 -21.63
CA ALA A 187 0.20 5.57 -22.43
C ALA A 187 0.21 4.68 -23.67
N GLU A 188 -0.30 3.45 -23.59
CA GLU A 188 -0.47 2.55 -24.73
C GLU A 188 -1.53 3.07 -25.71
N TYR A 189 -2.68 3.54 -25.21
CA TYR A 189 -3.66 4.26 -26.02
C TYR A 189 -3.04 5.48 -26.72
N TRP A 190 -2.26 6.27 -25.97
CA TRP A 190 -1.55 7.44 -26.50
C TRP A 190 -0.56 7.06 -27.60
N ALA A 191 0.08 5.91 -27.44
CA ALA A 191 0.99 5.32 -28.41
C ALA A 191 0.29 4.70 -29.63
N GLY A 192 -1.03 4.86 -29.79
CA GLY A 192 -1.78 4.37 -30.95
C GLY A 192 -2.39 2.98 -30.75
N GLY A 193 -2.45 2.49 -29.51
CA GLY A 193 -3.20 1.30 -29.14
C GLY A 193 -4.72 1.45 -29.31
N SER A 194 -5.45 0.39 -28.98
CA SER A 194 -6.91 0.34 -29.15
C SER A 194 -7.66 1.45 -28.38
N GLY A 195 -8.73 1.97 -28.97
CA GLY A 195 -9.59 2.98 -28.31
C GLY A 195 -10.28 2.48 -27.03
N TRP A 196 -10.44 1.17 -26.85
CA TRP A 196 -11.00 0.57 -25.63
C TRP A 196 -10.08 0.72 -24.40
N LEU A 197 -8.80 1.01 -24.61
CA LEU A 197 -7.87 1.22 -23.52
C LEU A 197 -8.21 2.48 -22.71
N LEU A 198 -8.77 3.52 -23.33
CA LEU A 198 -9.11 4.76 -22.63
C LEU A 198 -10.18 4.59 -21.53
N PRO A 199 -11.35 3.97 -21.76
CA PRO A 199 -12.33 3.77 -20.68
C PRO A 199 -11.77 2.86 -19.58
N VAL A 200 -11.01 1.83 -19.90
CA VAL A 200 -10.38 0.95 -18.91
C VAL A 200 -9.31 1.67 -18.10
N ALA A 201 -8.49 2.51 -18.76
CA ALA A 201 -7.52 3.38 -18.11
C ALA A 201 -8.20 4.37 -17.16
N THR A 202 -9.29 4.98 -17.61
CA THR A 202 -10.08 5.95 -16.81
C THR A 202 -10.67 5.27 -15.58
N LEU A 203 -11.27 4.09 -15.74
CA LEU A 203 -11.82 3.33 -14.62
C LEU A 203 -10.73 2.92 -13.63
N SER A 204 -9.63 2.33 -14.12
CA SER A 204 -8.51 1.88 -13.29
C SER A 204 -7.90 3.05 -12.52
N PHE A 205 -7.58 4.15 -13.20
CA PHE A 205 -7.04 5.35 -12.56
C PHE A 205 -8.00 5.91 -11.50
N SER A 206 -9.29 6.03 -11.82
CA SER A 206 -10.30 6.53 -10.87
C SER A 206 -10.37 5.66 -9.61
N LEU A 207 -10.43 4.34 -9.78
CA LEU A 207 -10.44 3.40 -8.64
C LEU A 207 -9.14 3.47 -7.84
N GLY A 208 -7.99 3.67 -8.48
CA GLY A 208 -6.71 3.85 -7.80
C GLY A 208 -6.66 5.11 -6.93
N VAL A 209 -7.14 6.25 -7.44
CA VAL A 209 -7.23 7.49 -6.65
C VAL A 209 -8.29 7.40 -5.54
N LEU A 210 -9.41 6.73 -5.80
CA LEU A 210 -10.43 6.44 -4.79
C LEU A 210 -9.87 5.56 -3.67
N ALA A 211 -9.03 4.57 -4.01
CA ALA A 211 -8.35 3.73 -3.02
C ALA A 211 -7.38 4.54 -2.16
N LYS A 212 -6.72 5.58 -2.70
CA LYS A 212 -5.90 6.51 -1.90
C LYS A 212 -5.61 7.83 -2.65
N PRO A 213 -5.84 9.01 -2.04
CA PRO A 213 -5.65 10.31 -2.69
C PRO A 213 -4.25 10.60 -3.29
N PRO A 214 -3.12 10.20 -2.66
CA PRO A 214 -1.78 10.34 -3.24
C PRO A 214 -1.65 9.82 -4.68
N GLY A 215 -2.46 8.83 -5.08
CA GLY A 215 -2.51 8.31 -6.44
C GLY A 215 -2.80 9.37 -7.52
N LEU A 216 -3.44 10.48 -7.15
CA LEU A 216 -3.75 11.59 -8.05
C LEU A 216 -2.50 12.18 -8.73
N ALA A 217 -1.33 12.09 -8.08
CA ALA A 217 -0.05 12.54 -8.64
C ALA A 217 0.25 11.89 -10.00
N ALA A 218 -0.10 10.61 -10.18
CA ALA A 218 0.11 9.89 -11.44
C ALA A 218 -0.73 10.47 -12.60
N GLY A 219 -1.80 11.21 -12.30
CA GLY A 219 -2.63 11.92 -13.27
C GLY A 219 -1.88 13.02 -14.03
N ALA A 220 -0.77 13.53 -13.47
CA ALA A 220 0.11 14.47 -14.17
C ALA A 220 0.72 13.86 -15.44
N VAL A 221 0.96 12.55 -15.48
CA VAL A 221 1.41 11.84 -16.68
C VAL A 221 0.34 11.87 -17.76
N ILE A 222 -0.92 11.59 -17.39
CA ILE A 222 -2.07 11.64 -18.31
C ILE A 222 -2.23 13.06 -18.87
N PHE A 223 -2.18 14.07 -18.00
CA PHE A 223 -2.23 15.47 -18.38
C PHE A 223 -1.09 15.87 -19.32
N TYR A 224 0.14 15.48 -19.01
CA TYR A 224 1.33 15.73 -19.84
C TYR A 224 1.15 15.19 -21.27
N LEU A 225 0.78 13.91 -21.40
CA LEU A 225 0.56 13.27 -22.71
C LEU A 225 -0.62 13.90 -23.47
N MET A 226 -1.68 14.31 -22.77
CA MET A 226 -2.79 15.08 -23.36
C MET A 226 -2.30 16.41 -23.92
N VAL A 227 -1.45 17.15 -23.19
CA VAL A 227 -0.85 18.41 -23.67
C VAL A 227 0.02 18.16 -24.90
N CYS A 228 0.80 17.07 -24.95
CA CYS A 228 1.56 16.72 -26.15
C CYS A 228 0.65 16.53 -27.38
N TRP A 229 -0.52 15.91 -27.24
CA TRP A 229 -1.49 15.83 -28.34
C TRP A 229 -2.04 17.20 -28.76
N ILE A 230 -2.25 18.13 -27.83
CA ILE A 230 -2.64 19.51 -28.17
C ILE A 230 -1.55 20.18 -29.01
N LEU A 231 -0.29 20.03 -28.62
CA LEU A 231 0.87 20.58 -29.34
C LEU A 231 1.04 19.93 -30.73
N GLU A 232 0.66 18.67 -30.88
CA GLU A 232 0.61 17.94 -32.17
C GLU A 232 -0.67 18.22 -33.00
N ASN A 233 -1.50 19.20 -32.60
CA ASN A 233 -2.80 19.51 -33.22
C ASN A 233 -3.83 18.35 -33.23
N LYS A 234 -3.65 17.33 -32.40
CA LYS A 234 -4.59 16.21 -32.18
C LYS A 234 -5.69 16.59 -31.19
N ARG A 235 -6.41 17.68 -31.49
CA ARG A 235 -7.42 18.28 -30.58
C ARG A 235 -8.56 17.33 -30.25
N LYS A 236 -9.02 16.51 -31.20
CA LYS A 236 -10.11 15.56 -30.97
C LYS A 236 -9.74 14.55 -29.87
N GLN A 237 -8.55 13.96 -29.96
CA GLN A 237 -8.05 13.01 -28.97
C GLN A 237 -7.89 13.70 -27.60
N ALA A 238 -7.27 14.89 -27.58
CA ALA A 238 -7.10 15.66 -26.36
C ALA A 238 -8.45 16.01 -25.69
N THR A 239 -9.48 16.40 -26.46
CA THR A 239 -10.82 16.68 -25.93
C THR A 239 -11.46 15.44 -25.31
N VAL A 240 -11.35 14.28 -25.95
CA VAL A 240 -11.91 13.03 -25.41
C VAL A 240 -11.24 12.68 -24.08
N VAL A 241 -9.90 12.77 -24.00
CA VAL A 241 -9.15 12.55 -22.75
C VAL A 241 -9.52 13.55 -21.68
N PHE A 242 -9.67 14.83 -22.05
CA PHE A 242 -10.09 15.88 -21.13
C PHE A 242 -11.46 15.57 -20.52
N LEU A 243 -12.44 15.15 -21.34
CA LEU A 243 -13.77 14.75 -20.85
C LEU A 243 -13.71 13.51 -19.96
N SER A 244 -12.91 12.51 -20.31
CA SER A 244 -12.68 11.33 -19.45
C SER A 244 -12.03 11.71 -18.12
N GLY A 245 -11.08 12.65 -18.14
CA GLY A 245 -10.44 13.20 -16.95
C GLY A 245 -11.41 13.97 -16.07
N LEU A 246 -12.28 14.80 -16.65
CA LEU A 246 -13.34 15.50 -15.91
C LEU A 246 -14.31 14.52 -15.26
N LEU A 247 -14.72 13.46 -15.96
CA LEU A 247 -15.57 12.42 -15.39
C LEU A 247 -14.89 11.70 -14.22
N SER A 248 -13.61 11.35 -14.38
CA SER A 248 -12.80 10.75 -13.31
C SER A 248 -12.74 11.66 -12.07
N LEU A 249 -12.40 12.94 -12.26
CA LEU A 249 -12.33 13.92 -11.17
C LEU A 249 -13.70 14.17 -10.53
N ALA A 250 -14.79 14.14 -11.28
CA ALA A 250 -16.15 14.28 -10.74
C ALA A 250 -16.51 13.10 -9.83
N ILE A 251 -16.18 11.86 -10.23
CA ILE A 251 -16.41 10.66 -9.42
C ILE A 251 -15.55 10.69 -8.15
N ILE A 252 -14.25 10.98 -8.29
CA ILE A 252 -13.31 11.11 -7.17
C ILE A 252 -13.79 12.19 -6.20
N GLY A 253 -14.12 13.38 -6.71
CA GLY A 253 -14.61 14.50 -5.93
C GLY A 253 -15.92 14.20 -5.21
N ALA A 254 -16.86 13.54 -5.89
CA ALA A 254 -18.13 13.13 -5.28
C ALA A 254 -17.93 12.17 -4.11
N TYR A 255 -17.08 11.15 -4.28
CA TYR A 255 -16.80 10.21 -3.20
C TYR A 255 -16.09 10.86 -2.02
N PHE A 256 -15.03 11.64 -2.24
CA PHE A 256 -14.32 12.28 -1.13
C PHE A 256 -15.16 13.37 -0.45
N SER A 257 -16.07 14.03 -1.18
CA SER A 257 -17.08 14.90 -0.57
C SER A 257 -18.00 14.12 0.36
N TRP A 258 -18.45 12.93 -0.07
CA TRP A 258 -19.21 12.01 0.77
C TRP A 258 -18.42 11.54 1.98
N ALA A 259 -17.16 11.11 1.81
CA ALA A 259 -16.31 10.67 2.91
C ALA A 259 -16.08 11.78 3.94
N ILE A 260 -15.85 13.02 3.49
CA ILE A 260 -15.71 14.19 4.37
C ILE A 260 -17.02 14.46 5.12
N TYR A 261 -18.17 14.41 4.43
CA TYR A 261 -19.48 14.55 5.07
C TYR A 261 -19.68 13.48 6.14
N LEU A 262 -19.45 12.21 5.79
CA LEU A 262 -19.59 11.07 6.69
C LEU A 262 -18.74 11.26 7.95
N GLY A 263 -17.45 11.56 7.79
CA GLY A 263 -16.52 11.76 8.91
C GLY A 263 -16.79 13.01 9.75
N ARG A 264 -17.57 13.98 9.26
CA ARG A 264 -17.95 15.19 10.04
C ARG A 264 -19.34 15.09 10.66
N SER A 265 -20.22 14.26 10.12
CA SER A 265 -21.62 14.18 10.53
C SER A 265 -21.92 12.99 11.45
N TYR A 266 -21.02 12.00 11.52
CA TYR A 266 -21.24 10.79 12.31
C TYR A 266 -20.06 10.52 13.27
N PRO A 267 -20.32 9.93 14.46
CA PRO A 267 -19.26 9.47 15.34
C PRO A 267 -18.31 8.49 14.61
N PRO A 268 -17.00 8.54 14.89
CA PRO A 268 -16.33 9.34 15.93
C PRO A 268 -15.88 10.74 15.47
N PHE A 269 -16.55 11.33 14.47
CA PHE A 269 -16.25 12.66 13.93
C PHE A 269 -14.82 12.79 13.40
N HIS A 270 -14.36 11.76 12.69
CA HIS A 270 -13.00 11.67 12.18
C HIS A 270 -12.96 11.58 10.65
N VAL A 271 -12.16 12.47 10.05
CA VAL A 271 -11.77 12.42 8.64
C VAL A 271 -10.28 12.06 8.55
N ALA A 272 -9.96 11.02 7.78
CA ALA A 272 -8.59 10.55 7.62
C ALA A 272 -7.75 11.50 6.75
N GLY A 273 -6.49 11.68 7.16
CA GLY A 273 -5.53 12.56 6.50
C GLY A 273 -5.60 13.98 7.04
N SER A 274 -4.53 14.41 7.72
CA SER A 274 -4.41 15.76 8.29
C SER A 274 -2.93 16.19 8.29
N GLY A 275 -2.66 17.42 8.69
CA GLY A 275 -1.28 17.92 8.77
C GLY A 275 -0.71 18.33 7.41
N TYR A 276 -1.56 18.68 6.46
CA TYR A 276 -1.15 19.28 5.21
C TYR A 276 -0.64 20.71 5.42
N ILE A 277 -0.03 21.28 4.37
CA ILE A 277 0.52 22.63 4.41
C ILE A 277 -0.54 23.71 4.68
N TRP A 278 -1.80 23.46 4.29
CA TRP A 278 -2.93 24.33 4.60
C TRP A 278 -3.44 24.18 6.05
N ASP A 279 -3.16 23.05 6.71
CA ASP A 279 -3.53 22.85 8.13
C ASP A 279 -2.50 23.50 9.06
N SER A 280 -1.21 23.32 8.78
CA SER A 280 -0.11 23.78 9.65
C SER A 280 0.53 25.11 9.21
N GLY A 281 0.23 25.57 7.99
CA GLY A 281 0.80 26.77 7.38
C GLY A 281 2.20 26.55 6.75
N PHE A 282 2.46 27.27 5.66
CA PHE A 282 3.74 27.22 4.93
C PHE A 282 4.97 27.43 5.82
N TRP A 283 4.92 28.43 6.70
CA TRP A 283 6.06 28.77 7.57
C TRP A 283 6.42 27.68 8.58
N THR A 284 5.47 26.81 8.95
CA THR A 284 5.75 25.65 9.80
C THR A 284 6.52 24.59 9.01
N PHE A 285 6.10 24.33 7.76
CA PHE A 285 6.81 23.42 6.86
C PHE A 285 8.22 23.92 6.57
N PHE A 286 8.37 25.21 6.24
CA PHE A 286 9.67 25.82 5.96
C PHE A 286 10.62 25.72 7.16
N ARG A 287 10.14 26.06 8.37
CA ARG A 287 10.95 25.95 9.62
C ARG A 287 11.39 24.52 9.92
N ASN A 288 10.55 23.54 9.61
CA ASN A 288 10.89 22.12 9.74
C ASN A 288 11.63 21.56 8.52
N SER A 289 12.10 22.41 7.59
CA SER A 289 12.79 22.03 6.35
C SER A 289 12.03 20.97 5.55
N PHE A 290 10.70 21.12 5.49
CA PHE A 290 9.77 20.15 4.90
C PHE A 290 9.97 18.73 5.43
N TYR A 291 10.42 18.56 6.67
CA TYR A 291 10.68 17.26 7.30
C TYR A 291 11.69 16.39 6.56
N PHE A 292 12.60 16.99 5.78
CA PHE A 292 13.56 16.26 4.94
C PHE A 292 14.42 15.24 5.71
N LYS A 293 14.82 15.56 6.96
CA LYS A 293 15.55 14.62 7.82
C LYS A 293 14.74 13.35 8.10
N SER A 294 13.43 13.48 8.33
CA SER A 294 12.54 12.33 8.54
C SER A 294 12.45 11.50 7.27
N VAL A 295 12.25 12.14 6.11
CA VAL A 295 12.23 11.45 4.81
C VAL A 295 13.51 10.68 4.56
N TRP A 296 14.66 11.32 4.79
CA TRP A 296 15.96 10.68 4.62
C TRP A 296 16.11 9.46 5.53
N ASN A 297 15.74 9.60 6.80
CA ASN A 297 15.81 8.50 7.76
C ASN A 297 14.89 7.35 7.35
N THR A 298 13.64 7.62 6.99
CA THR A 298 12.70 6.59 6.51
C THR A 298 13.22 5.93 5.23
N SER A 299 13.74 6.72 4.29
CA SER A 299 14.28 6.23 3.02
C SER A 299 15.47 5.29 3.22
N VAL A 300 16.44 5.66 4.08
CA VAL A 300 17.65 4.87 4.30
C VAL A 300 17.42 3.72 5.27
N TRP A 301 16.83 3.99 6.43
CA TRP A 301 16.80 3.03 7.54
C TRP A 301 15.57 2.13 7.56
N TRP A 302 14.57 2.40 6.73
CA TRP A 302 13.34 1.61 6.66
C TRP A 302 13.04 1.12 5.24
N PHE A 303 13.11 2.00 4.23
CA PHE A 303 12.45 1.72 2.95
C PHE A 303 13.37 1.18 1.86
N TYR A 304 14.59 1.68 1.75
CA TYR A 304 15.45 1.41 0.61
C TYR A 304 16.86 0.96 1.02
N GLY A 305 17.47 1.57 2.03
CA GLY A 305 18.90 1.39 2.31
C GLY A 305 19.80 2.00 1.23
N TYR A 306 21.09 2.13 1.55
CA TYR A 306 22.07 2.75 0.66
C TYR A 306 22.16 2.08 -0.73
N PRO A 307 22.17 0.74 -0.86
CA PRO A 307 22.21 0.08 -2.17
C PRO A 307 21.12 0.56 -3.13
N PHE A 308 19.85 0.51 -2.74
CA PHE A 308 18.75 0.98 -3.61
C PHE A 308 18.84 2.49 -3.86
N MET A 309 19.19 3.30 -2.85
CA MET A 309 19.32 4.75 -3.02
C MET A 309 20.39 5.13 -4.04
N VAL A 310 21.55 4.45 -4.03
CA VAL A 310 22.60 4.68 -5.02
C VAL A 310 22.12 4.30 -6.42
N LEU A 311 21.45 3.16 -6.58
CA LEU A 311 20.93 2.74 -7.88
C LEU A 311 19.86 3.71 -8.42
N ILE A 312 18.95 4.17 -7.56
CA ILE A 312 17.94 5.17 -7.90
C ILE A 312 18.62 6.48 -8.34
N ALA A 313 19.60 6.97 -7.57
CA ALA A 313 20.32 8.19 -7.90
C ALA A 313 21.06 8.08 -9.24
N VAL A 314 21.83 7.01 -9.46
CA VAL A 314 22.55 6.78 -10.72
C VAL A 314 21.58 6.74 -11.90
N GLY A 315 20.48 6.00 -11.79
CA GLY A 315 19.52 5.89 -12.87
C GLY A 315 18.74 7.17 -13.16
N PHE A 316 18.45 7.97 -12.14
CA PHE A 316 17.81 9.28 -12.28
C PHE A 316 18.70 10.25 -13.08
N TRP A 317 19.99 10.34 -12.73
CA TRP A 317 20.95 11.26 -13.35
C TRP A 317 21.47 10.76 -14.71
N MET A 318 21.29 9.49 -15.05
CA MET A 318 21.76 8.89 -16.29
C MET A 318 20.61 8.21 -17.07
N PRO A 319 19.67 8.98 -17.66
CA PRO A 319 18.59 8.43 -18.48
C PRO A 319 19.11 7.55 -19.64
N PRO A 320 18.25 6.70 -20.23
CA PRO A 320 18.51 6.10 -21.53
C PRO A 320 18.88 7.18 -22.57
N ARG A 321 19.65 6.80 -23.59
CA ARG A 321 20.11 7.76 -24.61
C ARG A 321 18.91 8.46 -25.26
N PRO A 322 19.02 9.76 -25.58
CA PRO A 322 17.95 10.49 -26.25
C PRO A 322 17.57 9.78 -27.55
N VAL A 323 16.29 9.48 -27.71
CA VAL A 323 15.76 8.86 -28.92
C VAL A 323 15.48 9.96 -29.95
N GLU A 324 15.77 9.67 -31.22
CA GLU A 324 15.49 10.57 -32.35
C GLU A 324 13.99 10.68 -32.61
N ASP A 325 13.24 9.56 -32.46
CA ASP A 325 11.78 9.55 -32.55
C ASP A 325 11.14 10.46 -31.47
N PRO A 326 10.44 11.54 -31.88
CA PRO A 326 9.78 12.46 -30.96
C PRO A 326 8.77 11.76 -30.04
N LYS A 327 8.07 10.74 -30.55
CA LYS A 327 7.05 10.01 -29.79
C LYS A 327 7.68 9.21 -28.65
N GLN A 328 8.75 8.47 -28.94
CA GLN A 328 9.51 7.76 -27.92
C GLN A 328 10.14 8.71 -26.89
N ARG A 329 10.57 9.91 -27.31
CA ARG A 329 11.10 10.93 -26.39
C ARG A 329 10.04 11.39 -25.38
N THR A 330 8.81 11.60 -25.83
CA THR A 330 7.67 11.94 -24.96
C THR A 330 7.39 10.83 -23.95
N LEU A 331 7.33 9.58 -24.39
CA LEU A 331 7.12 8.43 -23.50
C LEU A 331 8.28 8.27 -22.49
N SER A 332 9.52 8.52 -22.92
CA SER A 332 10.70 8.43 -22.06
C SER A 332 10.70 9.41 -20.89
N ALA A 333 9.90 10.49 -20.95
CA ALA A 333 9.79 11.50 -19.90
C ALA A 333 8.81 11.11 -18.77
N ILE A 334 7.96 10.09 -18.97
CA ILE A 334 6.92 9.66 -18.02
C ILE A 334 7.43 9.51 -16.57
N PRO A 335 8.51 8.76 -16.27
CA PRO A 335 8.98 8.61 -14.90
C PRO A 335 9.42 9.92 -14.24
N TYR A 336 9.93 10.87 -15.03
CA TYR A 336 10.31 12.20 -14.53
C TYR A 336 9.09 13.05 -14.21
N VAL A 337 8.07 13.04 -15.08
CA VAL A 337 6.80 13.73 -14.85
C VAL A 337 6.09 13.16 -13.63
N TRP A 338 6.05 11.83 -13.50
CA TRP A 338 5.50 11.16 -12.32
C TRP A 338 6.25 11.57 -11.05
N LEU A 339 7.58 11.47 -11.04
CA LEU A 339 8.38 11.83 -9.87
C LEU A 339 8.17 13.30 -9.48
N ALA A 340 8.15 14.22 -10.45
CA ALA A 340 7.92 15.63 -10.20
C ALA A 340 6.54 15.88 -9.55
N ALA A 341 5.49 15.22 -10.05
CA ALA A 341 4.14 15.34 -9.50
C ALA A 341 4.04 14.74 -8.08
N ALA A 342 4.67 13.59 -7.85
CA ALA A 342 4.75 12.99 -6.52
C ALA A 342 5.51 13.91 -5.54
N MET A 343 6.58 14.58 -6.00
CA MET A 343 7.30 15.58 -5.19
C MET A 343 6.42 16.78 -4.83
N VAL A 344 5.54 17.24 -5.72
CA VAL A 344 4.55 18.29 -5.41
C VAL A 344 3.61 17.84 -4.30
N VAL A 345 3.09 16.60 -4.37
CA VAL A 345 2.26 16.02 -3.29
C VAL A 345 3.05 15.95 -1.99
N TYR A 346 4.32 15.54 -2.03
CA TYR A 346 5.17 15.55 -0.85
C TYR A 346 5.35 16.94 -0.26
N LEU A 347 5.64 17.96 -1.05
CA LEU A 347 5.80 19.33 -0.54
C LEU A 347 4.51 19.87 0.12
N ALA A 348 3.34 19.47 -0.38
CA ALA A 348 2.05 19.83 0.19
C ALA A 348 1.68 19.02 1.45
N ALA A 349 2.16 17.77 1.57
CA ALA A 349 1.75 16.82 2.59
C ALA A 349 2.94 16.24 3.40
N ALA A 350 4.07 16.94 3.49
CA ALA A 350 5.32 16.42 4.04
C ALA A 350 5.18 15.85 5.46
N ARG A 351 4.42 16.53 6.33
CA ARG A 351 4.14 16.04 7.70
C ARG A 351 3.30 14.76 7.70
N GLU A 352 2.24 14.72 6.90
CA GLU A 352 1.37 13.54 6.75
C GLU A 352 2.17 12.35 6.20
N ILE A 353 2.93 12.54 5.12
CA ILE A 353 3.72 11.48 4.49
C ILE A 353 4.84 10.97 5.41
N THR A 354 5.46 11.84 6.20
CA THR A 354 6.50 11.42 7.16
C THR A 354 5.93 10.73 8.39
N SER A 355 4.72 11.07 8.81
CA SER A 355 4.04 10.43 9.95
C SER A 355 3.41 9.10 9.56
N ASN A 356 2.98 8.98 8.30
CA ASN A 356 2.29 7.81 7.74
C ASN A 356 3.09 7.30 6.52
N PRO A 357 4.21 6.58 6.75
CA PRO A 357 5.22 6.33 5.72
C PRO A 357 4.74 5.44 4.57
N TRP A 358 3.67 4.66 4.74
CA TRP A 358 3.06 3.96 3.59
C TRP A 358 2.62 4.93 2.47
N ASN A 359 2.38 6.22 2.75
CA ASN A 359 2.04 7.22 1.74
C ASN A 359 3.18 7.49 0.73
N TYR A 360 4.43 7.07 1.01
CA TYR A 360 5.51 7.13 0.01
C TYR A 360 5.32 6.15 -1.15
N HIS A 361 4.32 5.26 -1.08
CA HIS A 361 4.15 4.22 -2.09
C HIS A 361 4.00 4.77 -3.52
N ILE A 362 3.47 5.99 -3.68
CA ILE A 362 3.38 6.70 -4.97
C ILE A 362 4.74 6.95 -5.66
N PHE A 363 5.85 6.99 -4.90
CA PHE A 363 7.20 7.17 -5.42
C PHE A 363 7.82 5.88 -5.98
N HIS A 364 7.30 4.70 -5.62
CA HIS A 364 7.97 3.45 -5.92
C HIS A 364 7.99 3.10 -7.41
N VAL A 365 7.02 3.55 -8.20
CA VAL A 365 7.02 3.36 -9.66
C VAL A 365 8.20 4.08 -10.32
N PRO A 366 8.35 5.42 -10.24
CA PRO A 366 9.51 6.08 -10.82
C PRO A 366 10.81 5.64 -10.16
N PHE A 367 10.84 5.39 -8.84
CA PHE A 367 12.05 4.89 -8.18
C PHE A 367 12.48 3.52 -8.68
N ALA A 368 11.55 2.59 -8.91
CA ALA A 368 11.89 1.29 -9.48
C ALA A 368 12.42 1.40 -10.91
N MET A 369 11.84 2.28 -11.73
CA MET A 369 12.34 2.60 -13.07
C MET A 369 13.79 3.10 -13.01
N PHE A 370 14.07 4.11 -12.18
CA PHE A 370 15.42 4.63 -12.01
C PHE A 370 16.37 3.60 -11.40
N CYS A 371 15.94 2.82 -10.41
CA CYS A 371 16.74 1.76 -9.81
C CYS A 371 17.15 0.71 -10.85
N GLY A 372 16.22 0.25 -11.69
CA GLY A 372 16.49 -0.68 -12.78
C GLY A 372 17.49 -0.10 -13.78
N ARG A 373 17.34 1.18 -14.14
CA ARG A 373 18.31 1.88 -15.00
C ARG A 373 19.70 1.95 -14.37
N GLY A 374 19.81 2.32 -13.10
CA GLY A 374 21.08 2.37 -12.38
C GLY A 374 21.75 1.00 -12.30
N ALA A 375 20.99 -0.05 -12.04
CA ALA A 375 21.50 -1.42 -12.01
C ALA A 375 22.06 -1.85 -13.38
N LEU A 376 21.35 -1.56 -14.47
CA LEU A 376 21.82 -1.86 -15.82
C LEU A 376 23.12 -1.12 -16.17
N LEU A 377 23.24 0.15 -15.80
CA LEU A 377 24.44 0.95 -16.05
C LEU A 377 25.67 0.39 -15.33
N LEU A 378 25.51 0.01 -14.06
CA LEU A 378 26.61 -0.56 -13.27
C LEU A 378 26.97 -1.99 -13.72
N ALA A 379 25.97 -2.80 -14.06
CA ALA A 379 26.20 -4.15 -14.56
C ALA A 379 26.96 -4.15 -15.90
N THR A 380 26.63 -3.23 -16.80
CA THR A 380 27.23 -3.13 -18.15
C THR A 380 28.48 -2.25 -18.24
N PHE A 381 28.93 -1.69 -17.13
CA PHE A 381 30.02 -0.71 -17.08
C PHE A 381 31.29 -1.20 -17.81
N GLY A 382 31.78 -0.47 -18.81
CA GLY A 382 33.00 -0.84 -19.56
C GLY A 382 32.92 -2.13 -20.40
N SER A 383 31.77 -2.82 -20.45
CA SER A 383 31.56 -4.04 -21.28
C SER A 383 30.65 -3.80 -22.49
N GLY A 384 30.05 -2.61 -22.60
CA GLY A 384 29.02 -2.33 -23.61
C GLY A 384 27.72 -3.11 -23.34
N ALA A 385 26.83 -3.17 -24.34
CA ALA A 385 25.53 -3.86 -24.22
C ALA A 385 25.60 -5.38 -24.47
N VAL A 386 26.80 -5.96 -24.57
CA VAL A 386 26.99 -7.39 -24.88
C VAL A 386 26.93 -8.20 -23.60
N LEU A 387 26.15 -9.29 -23.62
CA LEU A 387 26.05 -10.22 -22.50
C LEU A 387 27.39 -10.94 -22.32
N SER A 388 28.14 -10.61 -21.28
CA SER A 388 29.42 -11.23 -20.95
C SER A 388 29.39 -11.84 -19.55
N PRO A 389 30.25 -12.83 -19.23
CA PRO A 389 30.33 -13.38 -17.88
C PRO A 389 30.57 -12.31 -16.80
N ALA A 390 31.31 -11.25 -17.13
CA ALA A 390 31.56 -10.12 -16.23
C ALA A 390 30.27 -9.31 -15.94
N VAL A 391 29.43 -9.08 -16.96
CA VAL A 391 28.13 -8.40 -16.79
C VAL A 391 27.21 -9.22 -15.90
N VAL A 392 27.14 -10.53 -16.13
CA VAL A 392 26.33 -11.46 -15.31
C VAL A 392 26.82 -11.47 -13.87
N LEU A 393 28.14 -11.60 -13.65
CA LEU A 393 28.72 -11.57 -12.30
C LEU A 393 28.39 -10.26 -11.57
N ARG A 394 28.51 -9.11 -12.23
CA ARG A 394 28.17 -7.82 -11.61
C ARG A 394 26.68 -7.69 -11.31
N ALA A 395 25.81 -8.16 -12.20
CA ALA A 395 24.38 -8.17 -11.96
C ALA A 395 24.03 -9.03 -10.73
N VAL A 396 24.65 -10.21 -10.59
CA VAL A 396 24.50 -11.09 -9.43
C VAL A 396 25.04 -10.41 -8.16
N CYS A 397 26.22 -9.78 -8.21
CA CYS A 397 26.77 -9.04 -7.07
C CYS A 397 25.87 -7.87 -6.65
N LEU A 398 25.32 -7.10 -7.61
CA LEU A 398 24.39 -6.01 -7.31
C LEU A 398 23.13 -6.53 -6.64
N ALA A 399 22.54 -7.61 -7.15
CA ALA A 399 21.38 -8.25 -6.53
C ALA A 399 21.69 -8.80 -5.14
N ALA A 400 22.86 -9.41 -4.94
CA ALA A 400 23.29 -9.89 -3.63
C ALA A 400 23.47 -8.73 -2.63
N VAL A 401 24.09 -7.62 -3.06
CA VAL A 401 24.28 -6.42 -2.23
C VAL A 401 22.94 -5.79 -1.84
N THR A 402 22.01 -5.64 -2.78
CA THR A 402 20.68 -5.09 -2.46
C THR A 402 19.91 -6.01 -1.52
N LEU A 403 19.99 -7.33 -1.70
CA LEU A 403 19.33 -8.29 -0.82
C LEU A 403 19.91 -8.29 0.61
N VAL A 404 21.24 -8.42 0.73
CA VAL A 404 21.92 -8.62 2.02
C VAL A 404 22.01 -7.32 2.83
N TRP A 405 22.23 -6.18 2.19
CA TRP A 405 22.41 -4.90 2.89
C TRP A 405 21.16 -4.00 2.90
N SER A 406 20.11 -4.34 2.16
CA SER A 406 18.83 -3.63 2.22
C SER A 406 17.65 -4.56 2.47
N THR A 407 17.29 -5.41 1.51
CA THR A 407 15.98 -6.10 1.53
C THR A 407 15.77 -6.93 2.77
N PHE A 408 16.66 -7.89 3.08
CA PHE A 408 16.47 -8.77 4.22
C PHE A 408 16.48 -8.05 5.58
N PRO A 409 17.49 -7.21 5.92
CA PRO A 409 17.50 -6.55 7.23
C PRO A 409 16.34 -5.56 7.41
N LEU A 410 15.97 -4.81 6.37
CA LEU A 410 14.90 -3.82 6.45
C LEU A 410 13.52 -4.48 6.53
N VAL A 411 13.25 -5.51 5.72
CA VAL A 411 11.99 -6.27 5.81
C VAL A 411 11.88 -6.97 7.15
N ALA A 412 12.96 -7.58 7.66
CA ALA A 412 12.96 -8.21 8.98
C ALA A 412 12.66 -7.20 10.10
N THR A 413 13.20 -5.98 10.01
CA THR A 413 12.94 -4.91 10.97
C THR A 413 11.49 -4.45 10.92
N MET A 414 10.93 -4.21 9.73
CA MET A 414 9.55 -3.75 9.58
C MET A 414 8.51 -4.84 9.88
N LYS A 415 8.85 -6.12 9.67
CA LYS A 415 8.00 -7.28 10.02
C LYS A 415 8.21 -7.80 11.45
N ALA A 416 9.00 -7.11 12.27
CA ALA A 416 9.15 -7.47 13.68
C ALA A 416 7.79 -7.33 14.40
N PRO A 417 7.33 -8.35 15.14
CA PRO A 417 5.98 -8.38 15.72
C PRO A 417 5.90 -7.56 17.02
N SER A 418 6.06 -6.24 16.93
CA SER A 418 6.06 -5.32 18.08
C SER A 418 4.76 -5.32 18.88
N ALA A 419 3.61 -5.57 18.24
CA ALA A 419 2.30 -5.56 18.89
C ALA A 419 1.80 -6.97 19.31
N MET A 420 2.69 -7.96 19.45
CA MET A 420 2.31 -9.34 19.78
C MET A 420 1.53 -9.45 21.10
N ASP A 421 1.93 -8.74 22.15
CA ASP A 421 1.21 -8.71 23.43
C ASP A 421 -0.18 -8.11 23.28
N GLY A 422 -0.37 -7.20 22.30
CA GLY A 422 -1.68 -6.66 21.96
C GLY A 422 -2.58 -7.73 21.34
N LYS A 423 -2.06 -8.58 20.46
CA LYS A 423 -2.82 -9.73 19.93
C LYS A 423 -3.21 -10.70 21.04
N LEU A 424 -2.26 -11.08 21.90
CA LEU A 424 -2.51 -12.00 23.01
C LEU A 424 -3.55 -11.43 23.98
N LEU A 425 -3.48 -10.12 24.25
CA LEU A 425 -4.52 -9.42 25.03
C LEU A 425 -5.89 -9.55 24.36
N GLY A 426 -5.96 -9.32 23.05
CA GLY A 426 -7.20 -9.46 22.29
C GLY A 426 -7.76 -10.87 22.35
N GLU A 427 -6.96 -11.90 22.11
CA GLU A 427 -7.40 -13.30 22.17
C GLU A 427 -7.90 -13.69 23.57
N GLU A 428 -7.25 -13.20 24.62
CA GLU A 428 -7.69 -13.45 26.00
C GLU A 428 -8.97 -12.69 26.34
N LEU A 429 -9.14 -11.45 25.84
CA LEU A 429 -10.41 -10.73 25.93
C LEU A 429 -11.52 -11.48 25.19
N ALA A 430 -11.26 -12.02 23.98
CA ALA A 430 -12.23 -12.81 23.22
C ALA A 430 -12.69 -14.06 24.01
N ARG A 431 -11.77 -14.71 24.73
CA ARG A 431 -12.05 -15.89 25.56
C ARG A 431 -12.95 -15.56 26.77
N LEU A 432 -12.82 -14.35 27.32
CA LEU A 432 -13.50 -13.91 28.53
C LEU A 432 -14.80 -13.14 28.27
N ALA A 433 -14.94 -12.55 27.08
CA ALA A 433 -16.08 -11.75 26.66
C ALA A 433 -17.32 -12.60 26.45
N ARG A 434 -18.47 -12.05 26.83
CA ARG A 434 -19.80 -12.59 26.49
C ARG A 434 -20.33 -11.89 25.23
N PRO A 435 -21.29 -12.48 24.50
CA PRO A 435 -21.92 -11.80 23.37
C PRO A 435 -22.48 -10.44 23.78
N GLY A 436 -22.00 -9.38 23.12
CA GLY A 436 -22.40 -8.00 23.41
C GLY A 436 -21.47 -7.25 24.39
N ASP A 437 -20.54 -7.93 25.07
CA ASP A 437 -19.57 -7.27 25.95
C ASP A 437 -18.73 -6.26 25.15
N LEU A 438 -18.50 -5.08 25.72
CA LEU A 438 -17.59 -4.06 25.18
C LEU A 438 -16.25 -4.06 25.94
N VAL A 439 -15.16 -3.88 25.21
CA VAL A 439 -13.79 -3.96 25.77
C VAL A 439 -13.11 -2.60 25.82
N ILE A 440 -12.30 -2.36 26.83
CA ILE A 440 -11.31 -1.29 26.87
C ILE A 440 -9.96 -1.98 26.80
N ALA A 441 -9.11 -1.58 25.85
CA ALA A 441 -7.82 -2.22 25.68
C ALA A 441 -6.66 -1.23 25.50
N ILE A 442 -5.53 -1.56 26.13
CA ILE A 442 -4.26 -0.85 25.97
C ILE A 442 -3.24 -1.83 25.38
N ALA A 443 -2.84 -1.57 24.14
CA ALA A 443 -1.81 -2.31 23.43
C ALA A 443 -0.39 -1.89 23.88
N PRO A 444 0.67 -2.62 23.47
CA PRO A 444 2.05 -2.23 23.72
C PRO A 444 2.38 -0.80 23.28
N GLU A 445 1.87 -0.40 22.12
CA GLU A 445 1.86 1.01 21.70
C GLU A 445 0.46 1.59 21.94
N VAL A 446 0.39 2.65 22.75
CA VAL A 446 -0.88 3.28 23.09
C VAL A 446 -1.61 3.81 21.85
N GLY A 447 -2.92 3.52 21.79
CA GLY A 447 -3.76 3.85 20.66
C GLY A 447 -3.76 2.81 19.54
N ASP A 448 -2.91 1.78 19.60
CA ASP A 448 -2.99 0.65 18.67
C ASP A 448 -4.24 -0.22 18.95
N PRO A 449 -5.20 -0.33 18.00
CA PRO A 449 -6.43 -1.08 18.21
C PRO A 449 -6.28 -2.59 18.01
N VAL A 450 -5.05 -3.13 17.85
CA VAL A 450 -4.78 -4.58 17.76
C VAL A 450 -5.57 -5.43 18.76
N PRO A 451 -5.57 -5.13 20.08
CA PRO A 451 -6.30 -5.96 21.03
C PRO A 451 -7.82 -5.92 20.81
N VAL A 452 -8.37 -4.76 20.42
CA VAL A 452 -9.80 -4.63 20.12
C VAL A 452 -10.15 -5.43 18.85
N TYR A 453 -9.27 -5.46 17.86
CA TYR A 453 -9.47 -6.27 16.65
C TYR A 453 -9.48 -7.77 16.97
N TYR A 454 -8.49 -8.24 17.73
CA TYR A 454 -8.36 -9.66 18.08
C TYR A 454 -9.32 -10.12 19.18
N SER A 455 -9.93 -9.20 19.95
CA SER A 455 -11.02 -9.55 20.87
C SER A 455 -12.30 -9.98 20.17
N ARG A 456 -12.43 -9.68 18.86
CA ARG A 456 -13.65 -9.86 18.06
C ARG A 456 -14.87 -9.13 18.64
N ALA A 457 -14.65 -8.26 19.63
CA ALA A 457 -15.65 -7.42 20.26
C ALA A 457 -15.46 -5.97 19.77
N ARG A 458 -16.43 -5.12 20.12
CA ARG A 458 -16.29 -3.67 19.96
C ARG A 458 -15.82 -3.06 21.27
N GLY A 459 -15.33 -1.84 21.21
CA GLY A 459 -14.92 -1.15 22.42
C GLY A 459 -13.98 0.00 22.13
N TRP A 460 -13.09 0.29 23.05
CA TRP A 460 -12.22 1.46 23.02
C TRP A 460 -10.75 1.08 23.18
N VAL A 461 -9.90 1.74 22.43
CA VAL A 461 -8.52 1.96 22.87
C VAL A 461 -8.51 2.85 24.11
N PHE A 462 -7.45 2.76 24.92
CA PHE A 462 -7.28 3.64 26.08
C PHE A 462 -5.89 4.29 26.11
N PRO A 463 -5.79 5.64 26.18
CA PRO A 463 -6.86 6.64 26.28
C PRO A 463 -7.86 6.59 25.10
N PRO A 464 -9.13 7.01 25.30
CA PRO A 464 -10.15 6.96 24.26
C PRO A 464 -9.70 7.68 22.98
N GLY A 465 -9.70 6.96 21.85
CA GLY A 465 -9.36 7.50 20.54
C GLY A 465 -10.57 8.11 19.82
N GLY A 466 -10.30 9.02 18.87
CA GLY A 466 -11.32 9.69 18.06
C GLY A 466 -11.27 11.22 18.19
N GLY A 467 -11.86 11.93 17.22
CA GLY A 467 -11.80 13.40 17.15
C GLY A 467 -10.38 13.98 17.01
N ASP A 468 -10.21 15.22 17.47
CA ASP A 468 -8.96 16.00 17.36
C ASP A 468 -8.03 15.86 18.59
N VAL A 469 -8.35 14.98 19.54
CA VAL A 469 -7.58 14.82 20.78
C VAL A 469 -6.33 13.98 20.51
N GLU A 470 -5.18 14.35 21.09
CA GLU A 470 -3.97 13.51 21.04
C GLU A 470 -4.14 12.32 21.98
N TRP A 471 -4.21 11.12 21.42
CA TRP A 471 -4.49 9.86 22.12
C TRP A 471 -3.31 8.89 22.09
N SER A 472 -2.16 9.31 21.54
CA SER A 472 -0.91 8.55 21.60
C SER A 472 -0.07 8.83 22.86
N LYS A 473 -0.63 9.59 23.80
CA LYS A 473 0.00 9.98 25.08
C LYS A 473 -0.96 9.73 26.22
N PHE A 474 -0.45 9.20 27.31
CA PHE A 474 -1.21 9.12 28.55
C PHE A 474 -1.52 10.51 29.11
N VAL A 475 -2.66 10.62 29.79
CA VAL A 475 -3.02 11.83 30.54
C VAL A 475 -2.03 12.08 31.69
N ALA A 476 -2.07 13.28 32.26
CA ALA A 476 -1.04 13.71 33.20
C ALA A 476 -1.07 12.93 34.52
N ASP A 477 -2.27 12.56 35.00
CA ASP A 477 -2.50 12.04 36.33
C ASP A 477 -3.55 10.92 36.36
N ASP A 478 -3.55 10.16 37.46
CA ASP A 478 -4.45 9.03 37.70
C ASP A 478 -5.92 9.43 37.81
N ALA A 479 -6.24 10.59 38.40
CA ALA A 479 -7.62 11.01 38.58
C ALA A 479 -8.29 11.26 37.23
N THR A 480 -7.57 11.89 36.29
CA THR A 480 -8.02 12.07 34.91
C THR A 480 -8.20 10.74 34.19
N ALA A 481 -7.27 9.79 34.36
CA ALA A 481 -7.37 8.47 33.72
C ALA A 481 -8.53 7.64 34.29
N VAL A 482 -8.75 7.65 35.61
CA VAL A 482 -9.91 7.02 36.25
C VAL A 482 -11.22 7.65 35.77
N ALA A 483 -11.28 8.98 35.64
CA ALA A 483 -12.46 9.65 35.09
C ALA A 483 -12.77 9.22 33.64
N GLN A 484 -11.73 9.07 32.80
CA GLN A 484 -11.90 8.52 31.45
C GLN A 484 -12.39 7.08 31.47
N LEU A 485 -11.83 6.23 32.34
CA LEU A 485 -12.27 4.84 32.50
C LEU A 485 -13.75 4.75 32.92
N GLU A 486 -14.17 5.57 33.88
CA GLU A 486 -15.55 5.57 34.37
C GLU A 486 -16.53 6.15 33.34
N ASP A 487 -16.12 7.11 32.50
CA ASP A 487 -16.91 7.55 31.35
C ASP A 487 -17.15 6.42 30.35
N LEU A 488 -16.10 5.64 30.03
CA LEU A 488 -16.24 4.46 29.16
C LEU A 488 -17.10 3.36 29.82
N ARG A 489 -16.98 3.17 31.13
CA ARG A 489 -17.83 2.25 31.90
C ARG A 489 -19.30 2.68 31.87
N ALA A 490 -19.59 3.97 31.99
CA ALA A 490 -20.93 4.52 31.86
C ALA A 490 -21.50 4.36 30.43
N GLN A 491 -20.64 4.30 29.42
CA GLN A 491 -21.00 3.97 28.03
C GLN A 491 -21.16 2.46 27.79
N GLY A 492 -21.00 1.62 28.81
CA GLY A 492 -21.26 0.19 28.77
C GLY A 492 -20.01 -0.68 28.59
N ALA A 493 -18.81 -0.21 28.93
CA ALA A 493 -17.63 -1.08 28.94
C ALA A 493 -17.74 -2.18 30.01
N ASP A 494 -17.50 -3.43 29.61
CA ASP A 494 -17.61 -4.62 30.45
C ASP A 494 -16.26 -5.20 30.88
N LEU A 495 -15.24 -5.04 30.04
CA LEU A 495 -13.90 -5.56 30.27
C LEU A 495 -12.86 -4.46 30.12
N PHE A 496 -11.87 -4.44 31.01
CA PHE A 496 -10.67 -3.62 30.86
C PHE A 496 -9.46 -4.54 30.76
N GLY A 497 -8.62 -4.32 29.76
CA GLY A 497 -7.42 -5.10 29.52
C GLY A 497 -6.21 -4.22 29.17
N VAL A 498 -5.04 -4.57 29.69
CA VAL A 498 -3.78 -3.89 29.37
C VAL A 498 -2.64 -4.90 29.18
N ALA A 499 -1.85 -4.68 28.14
CA ALA A 499 -0.53 -5.30 28.01
C ALA A 499 0.41 -4.61 29.00
N LYS A 500 1.08 -5.35 29.87
CA LYS A 500 1.93 -4.77 30.94
C LYS A 500 3.13 -3.99 30.41
N ASN A 501 3.53 -4.24 29.17
CA ASN A 501 4.55 -3.47 28.45
C ASN A 501 3.98 -2.26 27.68
N ALA A 502 2.70 -1.91 27.87
CA ALA A 502 2.08 -0.74 27.24
C ALA A 502 2.82 0.55 27.57
N ALA A 503 3.26 1.24 26.51
CA ALA A 503 3.98 2.50 26.58
C ALA A 503 3.35 3.55 25.64
N ASP A 504 3.37 4.80 26.08
CA ASP A 504 2.96 5.93 25.23
C ASP A 504 4.12 6.49 24.40
N LYS A 505 3.86 7.48 23.53
CA LYS A 505 4.92 8.12 22.69
C LYS A 505 5.99 8.90 23.47
N LYS A 506 5.94 8.93 24.80
CA LYS A 506 7.00 9.46 25.67
C LYS A 506 7.71 8.34 26.44
N ASP A 507 7.52 7.09 26.02
CA ASP A 507 8.08 5.87 26.63
C ASP A 507 7.66 5.70 28.11
N ARG A 508 6.53 6.28 28.52
CA ARG A 508 5.98 6.07 29.87
C ARG A 508 5.21 4.76 29.89
N LEU A 509 5.55 3.85 30.80
CA LEU A 509 4.82 2.59 30.97
C LEU A 509 3.50 2.80 31.73
N PHE A 510 2.40 2.24 31.23
CA PHE A 510 1.08 2.37 31.86
C PHE A 510 1.10 1.87 33.31
N MET A 511 1.73 0.72 33.56
CA MET A 511 1.82 0.10 34.87
C MET A 511 2.61 0.93 35.89
N GLU A 512 3.40 1.89 35.42
CA GLU A 512 4.21 2.77 36.28
C GLU A 512 3.58 4.16 36.43
N HIS A 513 3.17 4.75 35.31
CA HIS A 513 2.60 6.08 35.22
C HIS A 513 1.16 6.12 35.75
N HIS A 514 0.42 5.02 35.63
CA HIS A 514 -0.99 4.91 36.03
C HIS A 514 -1.27 3.85 37.10
N LYS A 515 -0.40 3.76 38.11
CA LYS A 515 -0.59 2.82 39.25
C LYS A 515 -1.91 3.05 39.97
N GLY A 516 -2.35 4.30 40.13
CA GLY A 516 -3.62 4.63 40.77
C GLY A 516 -4.84 4.07 40.02
N VAL A 517 -4.78 3.95 38.70
CA VAL A 517 -5.84 3.30 37.90
C VAL A 517 -5.93 1.81 38.22
N VAL A 518 -4.79 1.13 38.37
CA VAL A 518 -4.74 -0.29 38.74
C VAL A 518 -5.25 -0.50 40.16
N GLU A 519 -4.82 0.33 41.12
CA GLU A 519 -5.30 0.28 42.51
C GLU A 519 -6.81 0.58 42.61
N TYR A 520 -7.33 1.44 41.74
CA TYR A 520 -8.76 1.71 41.62
C TYR A 520 -9.50 0.46 41.12
N LEU A 521 -9.05 -0.15 40.03
CA LEU A 521 -9.64 -1.37 39.47
C LEU A 521 -9.60 -2.55 40.45
N ASP A 522 -8.53 -2.70 41.22
CA ASP A 522 -8.42 -3.73 42.26
C ASP A 522 -9.50 -3.57 43.36
N LYS A 523 -10.03 -2.36 43.56
CA LYS A 523 -11.10 -2.06 44.53
C LYS A 523 -12.50 -2.13 43.93
N THR A 524 -12.66 -1.79 42.64
CA THR A 524 -13.98 -1.56 42.02
C THR A 524 -14.37 -2.58 40.95
N ALA A 525 -13.45 -3.44 40.53
CA ALA A 525 -13.64 -4.42 39.47
C ALA A 525 -13.16 -5.82 39.88
N THR A 526 -13.55 -6.84 39.12
CA THR A 526 -13.11 -8.22 39.36
C THR A 526 -11.90 -8.53 38.49
N LYS A 527 -10.73 -8.75 39.11
CA LYS A 527 -9.53 -9.21 38.42
C LYS A 527 -9.75 -10.61 37.84
N LEU A 528 -9.61 -10.76 36.52
CA LEU A 528 -9.78 -12.03 35.82
C LEU A 528 -8.44 -12.66 35.44
N VAL A 529 -7.47 -11.83 35.02
CA VAL A 529 -6.14 -12.28 34.58
C VAL A 529 -5.10 -11.32 35.12
N ASP A 530 -4.02 -11.86 35.68
CA ASP A 530 -2.84 -11.13 36.10
C ASP A 530 -1.62 -12.04 35.85
N SER A 531 -1.06 -11.93 34.65
CA SER A 531 0.11 -12.71 34.21
C SER A 531 1.31 -11.78 34.04
N ASP A 532 2.48 -12.32 33.70
CA ASP A 532 3.67 -11.50 33.45
C ASP A 532 3.49 -10.50 32.29
N ARG A 533 2.54 -10.76 31.37
CA ARG A 533 2.33 -9.96 30.16
C ARG A 533 1.02 -9.17 30.16
N LEU A 534 -0.02 -9.68 30.80
CA LEU A 534 -1.38 -9.17 30.65
C LEU A 534 -2.05 -8.94 32.00
N LEU A 535 -2.90 -7.92 32.07
CA LEU A 535 -3.78 -7.64 33.20
C LEU A 535 -5.19 -7.35 32.67
N ILE A 536 -6.19 -8.11 33.15
CA ILE A 536 -7.58 -8.00 32.69
C ILE A 536 -8.54 -8.00 33.88
N TYR A 537 -9.50 -7.09 33.84
CA TYR A 537 -10.59 -6.95 34.80
C TYR A 537 -11.94 -7.05 34.10
N ARG A 538 -12.93 -7.58 34.83
CA ARG A 538 -14.35 -7.37 34.52
C ARG A 538 -14.87 -6.19 35.33
N LEU A 539 -15.34 -5.20 34.60
CA LEU A 539 -15.97 -4.01 35.17
C LEU A 539 -17.35 -4.40 35.69
N GLY A 540 -17.69 -3.99 36.92
CA GLY A 540 -19.05 -4.14 37.44
C GLY A 540 -19.99 -3.14 36.77
N LEU A 541 -21.30 -3.26 37.03
CA LEU A 541 -22.22 -2.15 36.74
C LEU A 541 -21.78 -0.90 37.52
N PRO A 542 -21.96 0.32 36.97
CA PRO A 542 -21.62 1.58 37.65
C PRO A 542 -22.29 1.73 39.02
#